data_AF-A0A7L0HNA5-F1
#
_entry.id   AF-A0A7L0HNA5-F1
#
_cell.length_a   1.000
_cell.length_b   1.000
_cell.length_c   1.000
_cell.angle_alpha   90.00
_cell.angle_beta   90.00
_cell.angle_gamma   90.00
#
_symmetry.space_group_name_H-M   'P 1'
#
loop_
_entity.id
_entity.type
_entity.pdbx_description
1 polymer ?
#
loop_
_entity_poly.entity_id
_entity_poly.type
_entity_poly.pdbx_seq_one_letter_code
_entity_poly.pdbx_strand_id
1 'polypeptide(L)'
;QKMAELLGLGDECKEGALGALVLAGSCLADNRLNLDVYPDGCRRFLQLFEGQRGEVVQVEFLRLSSNDCLLGTTLGILPHLKHLKSLVLKGGYARDEFGSCQHGSLTNLPPNVGNLRCLTHLDLSFNSLSTLPSCILHLPSLRVLLVSHNSLVALPEDFGSLSKLTFFSAMKNQLKDLPQSIGELAVLQDLDLSENALEFLPEEVGNLHNCTELDLSGNRLSSIPDSLANLKSLRRLHLHSNLLVTVPASLASLPNLSRLDLQNNCLRAVPPEIQTSPFVHLRGNPLGETEPPSQADESSAKGLRRLFLASGEDSFTVTSEGCKVVLACGIHFYFPPGAASDPLRIYFRTLAPDPQWVKLRHHDVLLSRVLELQPHGIKFQQEVQIWMPYASPQTFHQHEVVVRTFSGQSWSDLRTRVEQKRKSKKHVAHCSVLHFSWFLVVSRLVQNECEVPTEGTLLFSSVDPNIKVTFPAGVTEDTRSVKLQVLPVSAEEIEEITADAGCRASPLLCLSQDSLLDFLRPVRIQLPLPPGITGQFIPR
;
A
#
# COMPACT_ATOMS: atom_id res chain seq x y z
N GLN A 1 43.14 11.91 3.55
CA GLN A 1 43.90 11.62 4.80
C GLN A 1 43.48 12.52 5.97
N LYS A 2 43.71 13.84 5.98
CA LYS A 2 43.27 14.72 7.10
C LYS A 2 41.73 14.82 7.34
N MET A 3 40.91 14.43 6.36
CA MET A 3 39.44 14.30 6.50
C MET A 3 39.00 12.88 6.89
N ALA A 4 39.83 11.86 6.66
CA ALA A 4 39.53 10.47 6.99
C ALA A 4 39.69 10.22 8.51
N GLU A 5 40.63 10.92 9.15
CA GLU A 5 40.81 10.91 10.62
C GLU A 5 39.67 11.64 11.37
N LEU A 6 38.92 12.53 10.71
CA LEU A 6 37.79 13.26 11.32
C LEU A 6 36.48 12.47 11.30
N LEU A 7 36.37 11.40 10.49
CA LEU A 7 35.12 10.68 10.22
C LEU A 7 35.13 9.20 10.62
N GLY A 8 36.20 8.69 11.23
CA GLY A 8 36.21 7.36 11.86
C GLY A 8 35.89 6.18 10.92
N LEU A 9 36.26 6.27 9.64
CA LEU A 9 36.11 5.18 8.69
C LEU A 9 37.44 4.42 8.57
N GLY A 10 37.48 3.23 9.17
CA GLY A 10 38.60 2.29 9.07
C GLY A 10 38.69 1.65 7.68
N ASP A 11 39.94 1.39 7.29
CA ASP A 11 40.45 0.76 6.07
C ASP A 11 39.57 -0.32 5.44
N GLU A 12 39.07 -0.07 4.22
CA GLU A 12 39.03 -1.05 3.12
C GLU A 12 39.15 -0.29 1.79
N CYS A 13 40.38 0.05 1.39
CA CYS A 13 40.63 0.71 0.12
C CYS A 13 41.89 0.15 -0.54
N LYS A 14 41.79 -1.06 -1.12
CA LYS A 14 42.72 -1.57 -2.14
C LYS A 14 42.01 -2.58 -3.05
N GLU A 15 41.32 -2.08 -4.08
CA GLU A 15 41.22 -2.63 -5.44
C GLU A 15 40.12 -1.88 -6.20
N GLY A 16 40.42 -1.31 -7.37
CA GLY A 16 39.39 -0.70 -8.24
C GLY A 16 39.74 0.60 -8.98
N ALA A 17 40.99 1.07 -8.93
CA ALA A 17 41.39 2.33 -9.60
C ALA A 17 41.24 2.32 -11.14
N LEU A 18 41.13 1.14 -11.78
CA LEU A 18 40.96 1.02 -13.24
C LEU A 18 39.50 0.87 -13.71
N GLY A 19 38.55 0.58 -12.81
CA GLY A 19 37.12 0.49 -13.15
C GLY A 19 36.36 1.81 -13.06
N ALA A 20 36.88 2.78 -12.31
CA ALA A 20 36.23 4.07 -12.05
C ALA A 20 36.18 5.00 -13.28
N LEU A 21 37.12 4.87 -14.22
CA LEU A 21 37.23 5.74 -15.40
C LEU A 21 36.24 5.39 -16.52
N VAL A 22 35.74 4.15 -16.57
CA VAL A 22 34.81 3.71 -17.65
C VAL A 22 33.34 3.98 -17.28
N LEU A 23 33.01 4.03 -15.99
CA LEU A 23 31.63 4.27 -15.51
C LEU A 23 31.20 5.74 -15.53
N ALA A 24 32.16 6.68 -15.53
CA ALA A 24 31.92 8.12 -15.41
C ALA A 24 31.15 8.73 -16.61
N GLY A 25 31.25 8.13 -17.80
CA GLY A 25 30.57 8.62 -19.00
C GLY A 25 29.07 8.32 -19.08
N SER A 26 28.51 7.50 -18.17
CA SER A 26 27.13 6.98 -18.28
C SER A 26 26.10 7.64 -17.34
N CYS A 27 26.52 8.34 -16.29
CA CYS A 27 25.63 8.86 -15.25
C CYS A 27 25.34 10.37 -15.35
N LEU A 28 26.24 11.15 -15.97
CA LEU A 28 26.09 12.58 -16.22
C LEU A 28 25.57 12.80 -17.64
N ALA A 29 24.28 13.08 -17.78
CA ALA A 29 23.70 13.57 -19.02
C ALA A 29 23.50 15.09 -18.90
N ASP A 30 24.43 15.86 -19.46
CA ASP A 30 24.50 17.32 -19.34
C ASP A 30 24.55 17.79 -17.87
N ASN A 31 23.43 18.35 -17.38
CA ASN A 31 23.27 18.92 -16.03
C ASN A 31 22.34 18.07 -15.13
N ARG A 32 22.08 16.81 -15.50
CA ARG A 32 21.17 15.91 -14.78
C ARG A 32 21.90 14.71 -14.21
N LEU A 33 21.54 14.37 -12.98
CA LEU A 33 22.09 13.22 -12.26
C LEU A 33 20.95 12.41 -11.64
N ASN A 34 20.62 11.28 -12.28
CA ASN A 34 19.59 10.35 -11.83
C ASN A 34 20.28 9.11 -11.25
N LEU A 35 20.34 9.04 -9.92
CA LEU A 35 21.04 7.95 -9.22
C LEU A 35 20.07 7.09 -8.37
N ASP A 36 18.79 7.42 -8.40
CA ASP A 36 17.70 6.68 -7.75
C ASP A 36 17.45 5.29 -8.34
N VAL A 37 17.89 5.05 -9.59
CA VAL A 37 17.83 3.75 -10.26
C VAL A 37 18.92 2.76 -9.80
N TYR A 38 19.90 3.23 -9.01
CA TYR A 38 21.03 2.42 -8.59
C TYR A 38 20.98 2.09 -7.09
N PRO A 39 21.27 0.85 -6.68
CA PRO A 39 21.27 0.45 -5.26
C PRO A 39 22.25 1.28 -4.41
N ASP A 40 23.41 1.63 -4.97
CA ASP A 40 24.47 2.43 -4.34
C ASP A 40 24.54 3.87 -4.89
N GLY A 41 23.38 4.46 -5.19
CA GLY A 41 23.28 5.78 -5.83
C GLY A 41 24.02 6.89 -5.09
N CYS A 42 23.91 6.93 -3.75
CA CYS A 42 24.61 7.93 -2.94
C CYS A 42 26.13 7.68 -2.90
N ARG A 43 26.58 6.41 -2.89
CA ARG A 43 28.01 6.09 -2.98
C ARG A 43 28.62 6.61 -4.29
N ARG A 44 27.89 6.44 -5.40
CA ARG A 44 28.30 6.96 -6.71
C ARG A 44 28.29 8.48 -6.75
N PHE A 45 27.30 9.12 -6.15
CA PHE A 45 27.29 10.57 -6.00
C PHE A 45 28.54 11.08 -5.27
N LEU A 46 28.90 10.45 -4.15
CA LEU A 46 30.08 10.81 -3.36
C LEU A 46 31.38 10.64 -4.16
N GLN A 47 31.53 9.53 -4.88
CA GLN A 47 32.69 9.30 -5.76
C GLN A 47 32.79 10.34 -6.89
N LEU A 48 31.66 10.69 -7.52
CA LEU A 48 31.61 11.76 -8.53
C LEU A 48 31.96 13.11 -7.94
N PHE A 49 31.51 13.41 -6.71
CA PHE A 49 31.84 14.65 -6.03
C PHE A 49 33.34 14.76 -5.69
N GLU A 50 33.99 13.65 -5.32
CA GLU A 50 35.43 13.60 -5.06
C GLU A 50 36.27 13.71 -6.36
N GLY A 51 35.85 13.04 -7.43
CA GLY A 51 36.60 13.00 -8.69
C GLY A 51 36.35 14.19 -9.63
N GLN A 52 35.12 14.73 -9.66
CA GLN A 52 34.65 15.71 -10.65
C GLN A 52 33.81 16.82 -10.00
N ARG A 53 34.29 17.38 -8.89
CA ARG A 53 33.59 18.44 -8.14
C ARG A 53 33.10 19.61 -9.01
N GLY A 54 33.87 19.98 -10.03
CA GLY A 54 33.54 21.07 -10.94
C GLY A 54 32.23 20.84 -11.71
N GLU A 55 32.00 19.62 -12.18
CA GLU A 55 30.80 19.23 -12.93
C GLU A 55 29.61 18.99 -12.01
N VAL A 56 29.83 18.30 -10.88
CA VAL A 56 28.75 18.00 -9.91
C VAL A 56 28.13 19.27 -9.32
N VAL A 57 28.91 20.32 -9.09
CA VAL A 57 28.40 21.61 -8.57
C VAL A 57 27.53 22.36 -9.58
N GLN A 58 27.64 22.04 -10.88
CA GLN A 58 26.81 22.60 -11.95
C GLN A 58 25.50 21.82 -12.18
N VAL A 59 25.30 20.70 -11.48
CA VAL A 59 24.08 19.89 -11.62
C VAL A 59 22.85 20.70 -11.24
N GLU A 60 21.88 20.72 -12.15
CA GLU A 60 20.60 21.41 -11.96
C GLU A 60 19.49 20.45 -11.52
N PHE A 61 19.60 19.16 -11.84
CA PHE A 61 18.58 18.15 -11.54
C PHE A 61 19.24 16.95 -10.86
N LEU A 62 18.85 16.67 -9.62
CA LEU A 62 19.36 15.56 -8.83
C LEU A 62 18.23 14.67 -8.36
N ARG A 63 18.36 13.36 -8.60
CA ARG A 63 17.48 12.33 -8.04
C ARG A 63 18.29 11.31 -7.27
N LEU A 64 17.88 11.07 -6.02
CA LEU A 64 18.49 10.09 -5.13
C LEU A 64 17.41 9.21 -4.51
N SER A 65 17.78 7.96 -4.21
CA SER A 65 16.95 7.04 -3.44
C SER A 65 17.04 7.38 -1.96
N SER A 66 15.89 7.50 -1.29
CA SER A 66 15.85 7.73 0.16
C SER A 66 16.12 6.47 1.01
N ASN A 67 16.34 5.31 0.36
CA ASN A 67 16.65 4.04 1.03
C ASN A 67 18.15 3.76 1.13
N ASP A 68 19.00 4.64 0.59
CA ASP A 68 20.45 4.48 0.59
C ASP A 68 21.05 4.82 1.98
N CYS A 69 21.92 3.96 2.49
CA CYS A 69 22.55 4.11 3.80
C CYS A 69 23.48 5.34 3.90
N LEU A 70 23.97 5.85 2.77
CA LEU A 70 24.85 7.04 2.68
C LEU A 70 24.08 8.34 2.40
N LEU A 71 22.74 8.31 2.45
CA LEU A 71 21.92 9.49 2.22
C LEU A 71 22.28 10.61 3.18
N GLY A 72 22.47 10.34 4.48
CA GLY A 72 22.81 11.35 5.47
C GLY A 72 24.09 12.14 5.11
N THR A 73 25.14 11.44 4.68
CA THR A 73 26.40 12.06 4.23
C THR A 73 26.19 12.88 2.95
N THR A 74 25.40 12.35 2.03
CA THR A 74 25.09 13.00 0.74
C THR A 74 24.27 14.28 0.92
N LEU A 75 23.31 14.28 1.86
CA LEU A 75 22.53 15.45 2.23
C LEU A 75 23.41 16.59 2.77
N GLY A 76 24.54 16.28 3.41
CA GLY A 76 25.53 17.25 3.86
C GLY A 76 26.22 18.01 2.71
N ILE A 77 26.23 17.44 1.51
CA ILE A 77 26.87 18.04 0.33
C ILE A 77 25.90 18.92 -0.45
N LEU A 78 24.59 18.64 -0.41
CA LEU A 78 23.56 19.40 -1.13
C LEU A 78 23.70 20.92 -1.07
N PRO A 79 24.04 21.57 0.07
CA PRO A 79 24.20 23.02 0.13
C PRO A 79 25.28 23.61 -0.79
N HIS A 80 26.20 22.77 -1.29
CA HIS A 80 27.22 23.17 -2.25
C HIS A 80 26.69 23.26 -3.69
N LEU A 81 25.53 22.66 -3.98
CA LEU A 81 24.89 22.62 -5.30
C LEU A 81 24.07 23.89 -5.55
N LYS A 82 24.75 25.03 -5.69
CA LYS A 82 24.10 26.35 -5.78
C LYS A 82 23.17 26.53 -6.99
N HIS A 83 23.38 25.75 -8.05
CA HIS A 83 22.60 25.78 -9.29
C HIS A 83 21.43 24.79 -9.32
N LEU A 84 21.22 24.03 -8.23
CA LEU A 84 20.20 22.98 -8.19
C LEU A 84 18.80 23.59 -8.31
N LYS A 85 18.08 23.21 -9.38
CA LYS A 85 16.71 23.63 -9.68
C LYS A 85 15.68 22.58 -9.27
N SER A 86 16.06 21.30 -9.29
CA SER A 86 15.19 20.17 -8.99
C SER A 86 15.90 19.15 -8.11
N LEU A 87 15.30 18.82 -6.97
CA LEU A 87 15.77 17.78 -6.06
C LEU A 87 14.64 16.77 -5.83
N VAL A 88 14.92 15.51 -6.11
CA VAL A 88 14.01 14.39 -5.83
C VAL A 88 14.71 13.44 -4.87
N LEU A 89 14.15 13.29 -3.68
CA LEU A 89 14.55 12.33 -2.66
C LEU A 89 13.34 11.44 -2.41
N LYS A 90 13.12 10.48 -3.29
CA LYS A 90 11.90 9.67 -3.28
C LYS A 90 12.22 8.29 -2.72
N GLY A 91 11.41 7.83 -1.76
CA GLY A 91 11.38 6.41 -1.44
C GLY A 91 10.49 5.64 -2.42
N GLY A 92 10.51 4.32 -2.36
CA GLY A 92 9.53 3.51 -3.09
C GLY A 92 9.91 3.07 -4.49
N TYR A 93 11.15 3.32 -4.94
CA TYR A 93 11.71 2.62 -6.11
C TYR A 93 12.01 1.15 -5.80
N ALA A 94 12.44 0.87 -4.57
CA ALA A 94 12.46 -0.47 -4.04
C ALA A 94 11.02 -0.88 -3.72
N ARG A 95 10.57 -1.98 -4.31
CA ARG A 95 9.35 -2.65 -3.90
C ARG A 95 9.71 -3.64 -2.81
N ASP A 96 8.88 -3.73 -1.78
CA ASP A 96 8.97 -4.89 -0.90
C ASP A 96 8.56 -6.15 -1.68
N GLU A 97 8.76 -7.30 -1.07
CA GLU A 97 8.37 -8.59 -1.65
C GLU A 97 6.87 -8.66 -2.00
N PHE A 98 6.07 -7.69 -1.53
CA PHE A 98 4.63 -7.55 -1.76
C PHE A 98 4.29 -6.53 -2.87
N GLY A 99 5.29 -5.98 -3.57
CA GLY A 99 5.11 -5.00 -4.65
C GLY A 99 4.74 -3.60 -4.16
N SER A 100 4.64 -3.38 -2.85
CA SER A 100 4.39 -2.08 -2.25
C SER A 100 5.66 -1.25 -2.31
N CYS A 101 5.52 0.03 -2.57
CA CYS A 101 6.63 0.97 -2.54
C CYS A 101 7.22 0.97 -1.12
N GLN A 102 8.47 0.52 -0.93
CA GLN A 102 9.16 0.65 0.36
C GLN A 102 9.29 2.13 0.68
N HIS A 103 8.71 2.57 1.80
CA HIS A 103 8.86 3.96 2.22
C HIS A 103 10.33 4.29 2.46
N GLY A 104 10.71 5.45 1.96
CA GLY A 104 11.99 6.09 2.19
C GLY A 104 12.28 6.24 3.67
N SER A 105 13.53 6.06 4.06
CA SER A 105 13.99 6.24 5.44
C SER A 105 14.09 7.72 5.86
N LEU A 106 13.85 8.66 4.93
CA LEU A 106 14.02 10.09 5.19
C LEU A 106 12.98 10.59 6.20
N THR A 107 13.46 11.05 7.34
CA THR A 107 12.66 11.62 8.44
C THR A 107 12.83 13.12 8.59
N ASN A 108 13.94 13.70 8.12
CA ASN A 108 14.19 15.14 8.14
C ASN A 108 15.22 15.56 7.08
N LEU A 109 15.28 16.84 6.75
CA LEU A 109 16.32 17.45 5.91
C LEU A 109 17.28 18.28 6.76
N PRO A 110 18.57 18.34 6.42
CA PRO A 110 19.50 19.21 7.12
C PRO A 110 19.12 20.69 6.93
N PRO A 111 19.35 21.55 7.94
CA PRO A 111 18.92 22.95 7.91
C PRO A 111 19.53 23.72 6.73
N ASN A 112 20.74 23.34 6.32
CA ASN A 112 21.47 23.99 5.23
C ASN A 112 20.83 23.82 3.84
N VAL A 113 19.87 22.90 3.67
CA VAL A 113 19.09 22.76 2.41
C VAL A 113 18.30 24.04 2.11
N GLY A 114 17.88 24.78 3.15
CA GLY A 114 17.20 26.07 2.99
C GLY A 114 18.03 27.14 2.25
N ASN A 115 19.34 26.94 2.11
CA ASN A 115 20.23 27.87 1.39
C ASN A 115 20.17 27.73 -0.14
N LEU A 116 19.44 26.74 -0.67
CA LEU A 116 19.34 26.48 -2.11
C LEU A 116 18.42 27.50 -2.81
N ARG A 117 18.99 28.65 -3.18
CA ARG A 117 18.26 29.79 -3.77
C ARG A 117 17.62 29.51 -5.12
N CYS A 118 18.17 28.55 -5.88
CA CYS A 118 17.69 28.19 -7.22
C CYS A 118 16.69 27.04 -7.21
N LEU A 119 16.41 26.41 -6.07
CA LEU A 119 15.57 25.23 -6.01
C LEU A 119 14.11 25.61 -6.28
N THR A 120 13.56 25.05 -7.36
CA THR A 120 12.19 25.29 -7.83
C THR A 120 11.28 24.08 -7.66
N HIS A 121 11.84 22.87 -7.70
CA HIS A 121 11.13 21.62 -7.58
C HIS A 121 11.75 20.76 -6.48
N LEU A 122 10.93 20.37 -5.50
CA LEU A 122 11.32 19.49 -4.41
C LEU A 122 10.31 18.36 -4.27
N ASP A 123 10.76 17.12 -4.47
CA ASP A 123 9.96 15.92 -4.27
C ASP A 123 10.56 15.08 -3.12
N LEU A 124 9.81 14.97 -2.04
CA LEU A 124 10.09 14.15 -0.85
C LEU A 124 8.99 13.08 -0.67
N SER A 125 8.31 12.70 -1.74
CA SER A 125 7.22 11.74 -1.66
C SER A 125 7.71 10.33 -1.29
N PHE A 126 6.83 9.51 -0.73
CA PHE A 126 7.11 8.14 -0.30
C PHE A 126 8.25 8.06 0.71
N ASN A 127 8.28 8.93 1.71
CA ASN A 127 9.24 8.90 2.81
C ASN A 127 8.52 8.68 4.15
N SER A 128 9.24 8.86 5.26
CA SER A 128 8.72 8.69 6.61
C SER A 128 8.69 10.02 7.37
N LEU A 129 8.43 11.14 6.68
CA LEU A 129 8.34 12.47 7.29
C LEU A 129 7.11 12.54 8.20
N SER A 130 7.31 12.83 9.49
CA SER A 130 6.23 13.10 10.45
C SER A 130 5.89 14.58 10.55
N THR A 131 6.85 15.45 10.25
CA THR A 131 6.70 16.91 10.18
C THR A 131 7.38 17.44 8.92
N LEU A 132 6.91 18.59 8.43
CA LEU A 132 7.57 19.27 7.31
C LEU A 132 8.84 19.96 7.82
N PRO A 133 10.03 19.65 7.27
CA PRO A 133 11.28 20.30 7.68
C PRO A 133 11.21 21.83 7.53
N SER A 134 11.49 22.57 8.60
CA SER A 134 11.39 24.04 8.62
C SER A 134 12.33 24.74 7.62
N CYS A 135 13.41 24.08 7.21
CA CYS A 135 14.30 24.59 6.18
C CYS A 135 13.63 24.75 4.81
N ILE A 136 12.56 24.00 4.52
CA ILE A 136 11.79 24.11 3.27
C ILE A 136 11.11 25.47 3.16
N LEU A 137 10.62 26.01 4.29
CA LEU A 137 9.95 27.32 4.36
C LEU A 137 10.89 28.48 3.97
N HIS A 138 12.21 28.26 4.03
CA HIS A 138 13.22 29.26 3.72
C HIS A 138 13.65 29.24 2.25
N LEU A 139 13.05 28.40 1.39
CA LEU A 139 13.40 28.27 -0.02
C LEU A 139 12.72 29.36 -0.86
N PRO A 140 13.46 30.39 -1.34
CA PRO A 140 12.85 31.61 -1.88
C PRO A 140 12.30 31.47 -3.31
N SER A 141 12.55 30.34 -3.97
CA SER A 141 12.23 30.10 -5.39
C SER A 141 11.39 28.84 -5.59
N LEU A 142 10.93 28.20 -4.50
CA LEU A 142 10.20 26.94 -4.58
C LEU A 142 8.84 27.14 -5.25
N ARG A 143 8.58 26.36 -6.30
CA ARG A 143 7.35 26.39 -7.10
C ARG A 143 6.55 25.10 -6.97
N VAL A 144 7.24 23.98 -6.87
CA VAL A 144 6.62 22.65 -6.77
C VAL A 144 7.14 21.95 -5.54
N LEU A 145 6.22 21.56 -4.65
CA LEU A 145 6.52 20.78 -3.45
C LEU A 145 5.65 19.52 -3.44
N LEU A 146 6.29 18.36 -3.48
CA LEU A 146 5.64 17.06 -3.40
C LEU A 146 6.09 16.36 -2.11
N VAL A 147 5.14 16.05 -1.24
CA VAL A 147 5.36 15.34 0.04
C VAL A 147 4.34 14.21 0.22
N SER A 148 3.80 13.69 -0.89
CA SER A 148 2.78 12.64 -0.87
C SER A 148 3.31 11.34 -0.26
N HIS A 149 2.43 10.51 0.30
CA HIS A 149 2.81 9.23 0.91
C HIS A 149 3.88 9.40 2.02
N ASN A 150 3.59 10.28 2.98
CA ASN A 150 4.38 10.45 4.21
C ASN A 150 3.47 10.26 5.43
N SER A 151 3.94 10.63 6.64
CA SER A 151 3.16 10.58 7.88
C SER A 151 2.97 11.98 8.48
N LEU A 152 2.85 13.02 7.65
CA LEU A 152 2.69 14.40 8.10
C LEU A 152 1.37 14.56 8.86
N VAL A 153 1.44 15.08 10.09
CA VAL A 153 0.27 15.31 10.96
C VAL A 153 -0.29 16.73 10.84
N ALA A 154 0.60 17.70 10.55
CA ALA A 154 0.25 19.10 10.37
C ALA A 154 1.23 19.79 9.41
N LEU A 155 0.79 20.89 8.80
CA LEU A 155 1.67 21.84 8.13
C LEU A 155 2.09 22.94 9.12
N PRO A 156 3.29 23.54 8.98
CA PRO A 156 3.73 24.63 9.85
C PRO A 156 2.83 25.86 9.74
N GLU A 157 2.68 26.63 10.82
CA GLU A 157 1.90 27.88 10.82
C GLU A 157 2.41 28.90 9.81
N ASP A 158 3.71 28.92 9.52
CA ASP A 158 4.33 29.83 8.53
C ASP A 158 4.37 29.26 7.11
N PHE A 159 3.53 28.28 6.77
CA PHE A 159 3.53 27.64 5.43
C PHE A 159 3.28 28.64 4.28
N GLY A 160 2.54 29.72 4.55
CA GLY A 160 2.34 30.85 3.64
C GLY A 160 3.60 31.57 3.16
N SER A 161 4.74 31.40 3.85
CA SER A 161 6.04 31.93 3.43
C SER A 161 6.49 31.47 2.03
N LEU A 162 5.97 30.32 1.56
CA LEU A 162 6.21 29.76 0.22
C LEU A 162 5.42 30.50 -0.88
N SER A 163 5.47 31.83 -0.89
CA SER A 163 4.68 32.73 -1.77
C SER A 163 4.80 32.50 -3.29
N LYS A 164 5.76 31.69 -3.75
CA LYS A 164 5.95 31.33 -5.18
C LYS A 164 5.46 29.93 -5.54
N LEU A 165 4.87 29.21 -4.59
CA LEU A 165 4.41 27.85 -4.78
C LEU A 165 3.22 27.84 -5.75
N THR A 166 3.34 27.09 -6.84
CA THR A 166 2.30 26.91 -7.86
C THR A 166 1.65 25.54 -7.77
N PHE A 167 2.38 24.52 -7.30
CA PHE A 167 1.90 23.16 -7.15
C PHE A 167 2.30 22.61 -5.78
N PHE A 168 1.31 22.15 -5.01
CA PHE A 168 1.54 21.47 -3.73
C PHE A 168 0.73 20.19 -3.66
N SER A 169 1.40 19.09 -3.33
CA SER A 169 0.77 17.80 -3.10
C SER A 169 1.25 17.18 -1.79
N ALA A 170 0.30 16.94 -0.90
CA ALA A 170 0.48 16.18 0.34
C ALA A 170 -0.52 15.01 0.43
N MET A 171 -0.90 14.44 -0.72
CA MET A 171 -1.75 13.24 -0.81
C MET A 171 -1.26 12.13 0.12
N LYS A 172 -2.17 11.39 0.76
CA LYS A 172 -1.85 10.25 1.64
C LYS A 172 -0.87 10.63 2.76
N ASN A 173 -1.30 11.57 3.58
CA ASN A 173 -0.67 11.91 4.85
C ASN A 173 -1.71 11.75 5.99
N GLN A 174 -1.43 12.31 7.17
CA GLN A 174 -2.30 12.27 8.34
C GLN A 174 -2.72 13.68 8.78
N LEU A 175 -2.81 14.63 7.83
CA LEU A 175 -3.15 16.01 8.11
C LEU A 175 -4.57 16.09 8.68
N LYS A 176 -4.73 16.72 9.85
CA LYS A 176 -6.03 16.93 10.50
C LYS A 176 -6.63 18.31 10.26
N ASP A 177 -5.75 19.31 10.15
CA ASP A 177 -6.09 20.71 9.94
C ASP A 177 -5.10 21.36 8.97
N LEU A 178 -5.46 22.54 8.46
CA LEU A 178 -4.60 23.39 7.65
C LEU A 178 -4.33 24.72 8.38
N PRO A 179 -3.10 25.26 8.32
CA PRO A 179 -2.78 26.56 8.89
C PRO A 179 -3.49 27.68 8.12
N GLN A 180 -3.83 28.77 8.81
CA GLN A 180 -4.45 29.94 8.17
C GLN A 180 -3.57 30.54 7.07
N SER A 181 -2.24 30.44 7.22
CA SER A 181 -1.27 30.93 6.24
C SER A 181 -1.34 30.21 4.89
N ILE A 182 -2.08 29.11 4.76
CA ILE A 182 -2.33 28.49 3.45
C ILE A 182 -2.94 29.49 2.46
N GLY A 183 -3.75 30.44 2.95
CA GLY A 183 -4.36 31.48 2.14
C GLY A 183 -3.38 32.53 1.61
N GLU A 184 -2.14 32.58 2.09
CA GLU A 184 -1.11 33.50 1.60
C GLU A 184 -0.44 33.02 0.30
N LEU A 185 -0.70 31.77 -0.12
CA LEU A 185 -0.17 31.18 -1.35
C LEU A 185 -0.92 31.68 -2.60
N ALA A 186 -0.85 32.99 -2.85
CA ALA A 186 -1.65 33.68 -3.86
C ALA A 186 -1.44 33.18 -5.31
N VAL A 187 -0.31 32.54 -5.62
CA VAL A 187 0.01 32.02 -6.95
C VAL A 187 -0.23 30.52 -7.11
N LEU A 188 -0.71 29.83 -6.06
CA LEU A 188 -0.96 28.39 -6.08
C LEU A 188 -2.04 28.06 -7.11
N GLN A 189 -1.75 27.09 -7.97
CA GLN A 189 -2.65 26.64 -9.05
C GLN A 189 -3.27 25.30 -8.68
N ASP A 190 -2.45 24.34 -8.25
CA ASP A 190 -2.92 23.00 -7.95
C ASP A 190 -2.57 22.63 -6.50
N LEU A 191 -3.60 22.23 -5.76
CA LEU A 191 -3.51 21.81 -4.36
C LEU A 191 -4.13 20.42 -4.21
N ASP A 192 -3.29 19.43 -3.94
CA ASP A 192 -3.71 18.05 -3.64
C ASP A 192 -3.46 17.72 -2.17
N LEU A 193 -4.56 17.59 -1.42
CA LEU A 193 -4.60 17.18 -0.03
C LEU A 193 -5.46 15.91 0.14
N SER A 194 -5.62 15.13 -0.93
CA SER A 194 -6.45 13.93 -0.93
C SER A 194 -5.92 12.84 0.01
N GLU A 195 -6.83 11.97 0.46
CA GLU A 195 -6.53 10.85 1.36
C GLU A 195 -5.79 11.26 2.66
N ASN A 196 -6.24 12.34 3.29
CA ASN A 196 -5.79 12.80 4.61
C ASN A 196 -6.88 12.58 5.67
N ALA A 197 -6.79 13.26 6.82
CA ALA A 197 -7.77 13.20 7.91
C ALA A 197 -8.39 14.58 8.20
N LEU A 198 -8.48 15.47 7.20
CA LEU A 198 -8.97 16.83 7.39
C LEU A 198 -10.43 16.84 7.85
N GLU A 199 -10.71 17.49 8.98
CA GLU A 199 -12.06 17.61 9.55
C GLU A 199 -12.73 18.94 9.15
N PHE A 200 -11.93 20.00 9.04
CA PHE A 200 -12.36 21.35 8.68
C PHE A 200 -11.36 22.01 7.71
N LEU A 201 -11.82 23.06 7.03
CA LEU A 201 -10.96 23.93 6.22
C LEU A 201 -11.01 25.35 6.80
N PRO A 202 -9.87 26.05 6.90
CA PRO A 202 -9.86 27.45 7.28
C PRO A 202 -10.53 28.32 6.19
N GLU A 203 -11.17 29.41 6.60
CA GLU A 203 -11.80 30.37 5.68
C GLU A 203 -10.78 30.95 4.68
N GLU A 204 -9.52 31.02 5.09
CA GLU A 204 -8.39 31.51 4.30
C GLU A 204 -8.10 30.67 3.05
N VAL A 205 -8.61 29.43 2.94
CA VAL A 205 -8.53 28.65 1.68
C VAL A 205 -9.17 29.42 0.53
N GLY A 206 -10.19 30.25 0.80
CA GLY A 206 -10.83 31.12 -0.19
C GLY A 206 -9.93 32.20 -0.80
N ASN A 207 -8.73 32.44 -0.23
CA ASN A 207 -7.76 33.41 -0.74
C ASN A 207 -6.84 32.85 -1.83
N LEU A 208 -6.95 31.57 -2.17
CA LEU A 208 -6.18 30.91 -3.24
C LEU A 208 -6.69 31.29 -4.64
N HIS A 209 -6.74 32.58 -4.96
CA HIS A 209 -7.45 33.13 -6.13
C HIS A 209 -6.99 32.55 -7.49
N ASN A 210 -5.75 32.06 -7.57
CA ASN A 210 -5.19 31.46 -8.79
C ASN A 210 -5.37 29.93 -8.87
N CYS A 211 -5.98 29.30 -7.86
CA CYS A 211 -6.16 27.86 -7.79
C CYS A 211 -7.12 27.39 -8.89
N THR A 212 -6.64 26.47 -9.72
CA THR A 212 -7.37 25.83 -10.81
C THR A 212 -7.87 24.44 -10.45
N GLU A 213 -7.15 23.73 -9.59
CA GLU A 213 -7.51 22.39 -9.13
C GLU A 213 -7.30 22.25 -7.63
N LEU A 214 -8.37 21.84 -6.94
CA LEU A 214 -8.36 21.58 -5.51
C LEU A 214 -8.88 20.17 -5.26
N ASP A 215 -8.00 19.29 -4.80
CA ASP A 215 -8.34 17.92 -4.40
C ASP A 215 -8.31 17.76 -2.88
N LEU A 216 -9.48 17.52 -2.33
CA LEU A 216 -9.76 17.28 -0.91
C LEU A 216 -10.46 15.94 -0.71
N SER A 217 -10.42 15.05 -1.70
CA SER A 217 -11.12 13.78 -1.66
C SER A 217 -10.55 12.83 -0.60
N GLY A 218 -11.38 11.94 -0.06
CA GLY A 218 -10.93 10.95 0.92
C GLY A 218 -10.49 11.54 2.27
N ASN A 219 -11.09 12.65 2.69
CA ASN A 219 -10.89 13.29 3.99
C ASN A 219 -12.10 13.03 4.92
N ARG A 220 -12.22 13.79 6.02
CA ARG A 220 -13.31 13.70 7.00
C ARG A 220 -14.12 15.01 7.09
N LEU A 221 -14.15 15.78 6.01
CA LEU A 221 -14.80 17.09 5.99
C LEU A 221 -16.30 16.93 6.22
N SER A 222 -16.82 17.59 7.27
CA SER A 222 -18.25 17.62 7.61
C SER A 222 -18.97 18.80 6.94
N SER A 223 -18.23 19.87 6.67
CA SER A 223 -18.66 21.09 6.00
C SER A 223 -17.50 21.70 5.21
N ILE A 224 -17.81 22.67 4.37
CA ILE A 224 -16.83 23.48 3.65
C ILE A 224 -17.18 24.97 3.81
N PRO A 225 -16.18 25.85 3.87
CA PRO A 225 -16.40 27.28 4.09
C PRO A 225 -17.02 27.94 2.85
N ASP A 226 -17.86 28.95 3.08
CA ASP A 226 -18.48 29.73 2.01
C ASP A 226 -17.42 30.48 1.17
N SER A 227 -16.26 30.77 1.77
CA SER A 227 -15.12 31.41 1.11
C SER A 227 -14.57 30.62 -0.08
N LEU A 228 -14.84 29.32 -0.23
CA LEU A 228 -14.45 28.56 -1.42
C LEU A 228 -15.06 29.13 -2.71
N ALA A 229 -16.19 29.83 -2.62
CA ALA A 229 -16.79 30.53 -3.76
C ALA A 229 -15.96 31.74 -4.25
N ASN A 230 -14.92 32.14 -3.51
CA ASN A 230 -13.98 33.20 -3.91
C ASN A 230 -12.90 32.69 -4.88
N LEU A 231 -12.77 31.38 -5.08
CA LEU A 231 -11.80 30.77 -5.99
C LEU A 231 -12.20 30.91 -7.47
N LYS A 232 -12.18 32.14 -7.99
CA LYS A 232 -12.70 32.45 -9.34
C LYS A 232 -11.98 31.71 -10.49
N SER A 233 -10.75 31.25 -10.27
CA SER A 233 -9.97 30.48 -11.24
C SER A 233 -10.23 28.96 -11.19
N LEU A 234 -11.01 28.48 -10.22
CA LEU A 234 -11.19 27.05 -9.95
C LEU A 234 -11.93 26.37 -11.09
N ARG A 235 -11.34 25.30 -11.61
CA ARG A 235 -11.87 24.48 -12.71
C ARG A 235 -12.32 23.10 -12.24
N ARG A 236 -11.61 22.52 -11.27
CA ARG A 236 -11.88 21.19 -10.74
C ARG A 236 -11.86 21.23 -9.21
N LEU A 237 -12.95 20.77 -8.60
CA LEU A 237 -13.08 20.62 -7.16
C LEU A 237 -13.44 19.17 -6.84
N HIS A 238 -12.54 18.46 -6.17
CA HIS A 238 -12.73 17.08 -5.77
C HIS A 238 -12.97 17.00 -4.26
N LEU A 239 -14.19 16.59 -3.88
CA LEU A 239 -14.66 16.47 -2.50
C LEU A 239 -15.26 15.08 -2.23
N HIS A 240 -15.06 14.12 -3.13
CA HIS A 240 -15.66 12.81 -2.99
C HIS A 240 -15.08 12.03 -1.78
N SER A 241 -15.85 11.10 -1.24
CA SER A 241 -15.44 10.28 -0.08
C SER A 241 -15.12 11.13 1.15
N ASN A 242 -15.98 12.09 1.48
CA ASN A 242 -15.95 12.90 2.71
C ASN A 242 -17.22 12.66 3.54
N LEU A 243 -17.48 13.49 4.55
CA LEU A 243 -18.64 13.41 5.45
C LEU A 243 -19.59 14.61 5.28
N LEU A 244 -19.58 15.26 4.10
CA LEU A 244 -20.32 16.50 3.89
C LEU A 244 -21.83 16.26 4.02
N VAL A 245 -22.48 17.05 4.87
CA VAL A 245 -23.95 17.01 5.08
C VAL A 245 -24.64 18.08 4.22
N THR A 246 -23.98 19.22 4.02
CA THR A 246 -24.44 20.32 3.18
C THR A 246 -23.29 20.87 2.35
N VAL A 247 -23.64 21.62 1.30
CA VAL A 247 -22.69 22.38 0.48
C VAL A 247 -23.25 23.80 0.23
N PRO A 248 -22.40 24.84 0.22
CA PRO A 248 -22.82 26.21 -0.08
C PRO A 248 -23.38 26.36 -1.49
N ALA A 249 -24.54 27.01 -1.64
CA ALA A 249 -25.12 27.32 -2.95
C ALA A 249 -24.18 28.20 -3.80
N SER A 250 -23.33 28.98 -3.15
CA SER A 250 -22.33 29.85 -3.77
C SER A 250 -21.35 29.10 -4.68
N LEU A 251 -21.13 27.79 -4.49
CA LEU A 251 -20.27 26.99 -5.39
C LEU A 251 -20.81 26.90 -6.82
N ALA A 252 -22.14 26.96 -7.02
CA ALA A 252 -22.73 27.00 -8.36
C ALA A 252 -22.39 28.28 -9.13
N SER A 253 -22.00 29.35 -8.43
CA SER A 253 -21.66 30.65 -9.01
C SER A 253 -20.21 30.80 -9.47
N LEU A 254 -19.39 29.74 -9.31
CA LEU A 254 -17.99 29.76 -9.74
C LEU A 254 -17.91 29.78 -11.28
N PRO A 255 -17.32 30.83 -11.88
CA PRO A 255 -17.46 31.09 -13.32
C PRO A 255 -16.72 30.10 -14.22
N ASN A 256 -15.67 29.45 -13.70
CA ASN A 256 -14.79 28.57 -14.46
C ASN A 256 -14.91 27.09 -14.06
N LEU A 257 -15.85 26.75 -13.17
CA LEU A 257 -15.95 25.40 -12.62
C LEU A 257 -16.49 24.43 -13.68
N SER A 258 -15.66 23.44 -14.01
CA SER A 258 -15.93 22.42 -15.03
C SER A 258 -16.18 21.03 -14.45
N ARG A 259 -15.84 20.83 -13.18
CA ARG A 259 -16.06 19.59 -12.45
C ARG A 259 -16.20 19.86 -10.94
N LEU A 260 -17.29 19.36 -10.37
CA LEU A 260 -17.53 19.32 -8.93
C LEU A 260 -17.84 17.90 -8.51
N ASP A 261 -16.89 17.22 -7.88
CA ASP A 261 -17.03 15.82 -7.47
C ASP A 261 -17.42 15.72 -6.00
N LEU A 262 -18.69 15.43 -5.72
CA LEU A 262 -19.28 15.32 -4.39
C LEU A 262 -19.70 13.88 -4.06
N GLN A 263 -19.21 12.89 -4.81
CA GLN A 263 -19.62 11.50 -4.66
C GLN A 263 -19.29 10.94 -3.27
N ASN A 264 -20.08 9.97 -2.80
CA ASN A 264 -19.86 9.27 -1.53
C ASN A 264 -19.68 10.23 -0.34
N ASN A 265 -20.62 11.16 -0.18
CA ASN A 265 -20.75 12.03 1.00
C ASN A 265 -22.07 11.71 1.75
N CYS A 266 -22.42 12.54 2.72
CA CYS A 266 -23.65 12.42 3.52
C CYS A 266 -24.73 13.44 3.10
N LEU A 267 -24.71 13.92 1.84
CA LEU A 267 -25.61 14.96 1.37
C LEU A 267 -27.05 14.43 1.27
N ARG A 268 -27.96 14.99 2.07
CA ARG A 268 -29.41 14.70 2.01
C ARG A 268 -30.16 15.62 1.07
N ALA A 269 -29.71 16.87 1.01
CA ALA A 269 -30.19 17.88 0.10
C ALA A 269 -29.00 18.65 -0.47
N VAL A 270 -29.17 19.15 -1.69
CA VAL A 270 -28.18 19.97 -2.39
C VAL A 270 -28.93 21.19 -2.90
N PRO A 271 -28.34 22.40 -2.86
CA PRO A 271 -28.96 23.59 -3.43
C PRO A 271 -29.39 23.35 -4.89
N PRO A 272 -30.57 23.84 -5.31
CA PRO A 272 -31.11 23.60 -6.65
C PRO A 272 -30.17 24.09 -7.77
N GLU A 273 -29.39 25.13 -7.50
CA GLU A 273 -28.37 25.68 -8.41
C GLU A 273 -27.25 24.67 -8.70
N ILE A 274 -26.88 23.86 -7.72
CA ILE A 274 -25.86 22.81 -7.86
C ILE A 274 -26.48 21.55 -8.47
N GLN A 275 -27.71 21.18 -8.08
CA GLN A 275 -28.39 19.99 -8.58
C GLN A 275 -28.64 20.04 -10.10
N THR A 276 -28.88 21.23 -10.65
CA THR A 276 -29.15 21.45 -12.07
C THR A 276 -27.89 21.52 -12.94
N SER A 277 -26.71 21.56 -12.33
CA SER A 277 -25.44 21.77 -13.03
C SER A 277 -24.85 20.44 -13.58
N PRO A 278 -24.53 20.35 -14.89
CA PRO A 278 -24.10 19.09 -15.53
C PRO A 278 -22.69 18.63 -15.14
N PHE A 279 -21.88 19.51 -14.56
CA PHE A 279 -20.52 19.23 -14.11
C PHE A 279 -20.45 18.67 -12.68
N VAL A 280 -21.60 18.45 -12.03
CA VAL A 280 -21.68 17.99 -10.63
C VAL A 280 -21.88 16.48 -10.57
N HIS A 281 -21.06 15.80 -9.77
CA HIS A 281 -21.19 14.37 -9.53
C HIS A 281 -21.65 14.10 -8.09
N LEU A 282 -22.88 13.59 -7.93
CA LEU A 282 -23.52 13.38 -6.62
C LEU A 282 -23.70 11.91 -6.22
N ARG A 283 -23.18 10.97 -6.99
CA ARG A 283 -23.40 9.52 -6.78
C ARG A 283 -22.95 9.08 -5.39
N GLY A 284 -23.76 8.25 -4.71
CA GLY A 284 -23.40 7.69 -3.40
C GLY A 284 -23.75 8.56 -2.20
N ASN A 285 -24.59 9.59 -2.40
CA ASN A 285 -25.19 10.40 -1.34
C ASN A 285 -26.64 9.96 -1.03
N PRO A 286 -27.11 10.06 0.22
CA PRO A 286 -28.49 9.76 0.63
C PRO A 286 -29.47 10.90 0.27
N LEU A 287 -29.49 11.33 -1.00
CA LEU A 287 -30.32 12.45 -1.46
C LEU A 287 -31.82 12.13 -1.34
N GLY A 288 -32.57 13.02 -0.69
CA GLY A 288 -34.02 12.86 -0.47
C GLY A 288 -34.38 11.96 0.72
N GLU A 289 -33.41 11.39 1.43
CA GLU A 289 -33.66 10.68 2.68
C GLU A 289 -33.78 11.70 3.84
N THR A 290 -34.93 11.73 4.52
CA THR A 290 -35.11 12.50 5.76
C THR A 290 -34.10 12.04 6.81
N GLU A 291 -33.55 12.96 7.60
CA GLU A 291 -32.72 12.60 8.76
C GLU A 291 -33.41 11.49 9.55
N PRO A 292 -32.72 10.38 9.88
CA PRO A 292 -33.24 9.49 10.90
C PRO A 292 -33.39 10.33 12.16
N PRO A 293 -34.55 10.27 12.86
CA PRO A 293 -34.72 11.00 14.10
C PRO A 293 -33.54 10.70 15.01
N SER A 294 -32.93 11.76 15.52
CA SER A 294 -31.88 11.72 16.52
C SER A 294 -32.26 10.71 17.61
N GLN A 295 -31.43 9.67 17.74
CA GLN A 295 -31.40 8.66 18.79
C GLN A 295 -32.50 8.79 19.86
N ALA A 296 -33.68 8.27 19.54
CA ALA A 296 -34.64 7.78 20.52
C ALA A 296 -35.53 6.75 19.80
N ASP A 297 -35.66 5.58 20.42
CA ASP A 297 -36.57 4.50 20.06
C ASP A 297 -36.17 3.59 18.88
N GLU A 298 -35.17 2.73 19.17
CA GLU A 298 -35.10 1.40 18.58
C GLU A 298 -36.35 0.60 18.98
N SER A 299 -37.25 0.37 18.03
CA SER A 299 -38.14 -0.80 18.05
C SER A 299 -38.94 -0.84 16.74
N SER A 300 -38.87 -1.99 16.07
CA SER A 300 -39.67 -2.40 14.90
C SER A 300 -39.16 -2.03 13.50
N ALA A 301 -38.11 -2.72 13.05
CA ALA A 301 -38.00 -3.13 11.66
C ALA A 301 -37.37 -4.53 11.56
N LYS A 302 -38.15 -5.50 11.05
CA LYS A 302 -37.74 -6.88 10.75
C LYS A 302 -36.72 -6.93 9.60
N GLY A 303 -35.50 -6.46 9.87
CA GLY A 303 -34.34 -6.61 9.02
C GLY A 303 -33.13 -6.90 9.90
N LEU A 304 -32.26 -7.83 9.48
CA LEU A 304 -31.01 -8.14 10.19
C LEU A 304 -30.25 -6.85 10.51
N ARG A 305 -30.00 -6.61 11.79
CA ARG A 305 -29.30 -5.42 12.32
C ARG A 305 -27.94 -5.29 11.63
N ARG A 306 -27.68 -4.13 11.01
CA ARG A 306 -26.42 -3.84 10.31
C ARG A 306 -25.62 -2.84 11.13
N LEU A 307 -24.49 -3.29 11.67
CA LEU A 307 -23.61 -2.52 12.55
C LEU A 307 -22.39 -2.05 11.73
N PHE A 308 -22.16 -0.75 11.67
CA PHE A 308 -20.95 -0.16 11.09
C PHE A 308 -20.11 0.40 12.23
N LEU A 309 -18.95 -0.21 12.46
CA LEU A 309 -18.10 0.17 13.59
C LEU A 309 -17.10 1.23 13.14
N ALA A 310 -17.07 2.34 13.89
CA ALA A 310 -16.15 3.45 13.64
C ALA A 310 -14.70 3.05 14.01
N SER A 311 -13.71 3.83 13.57
CA SER A 311 -12.27 3.53 13.77
C SER A 311 -11.80 3.52 15.24
N GLY A 312 -12.68 3.77 16.21
CA GLY A 312 -12.39 3.75 17.65
C GLY A 312 -13.19 2.72 18.45
N GLU A 313 -14.08 1.96 17.81
CA GLU A 313 -14.82 0.89 18.47
C GLU A 313 -14.04 -0.43 18.31
N ASP A 314 -13.93 -1.18 19.40
CA ASP A 314 -13.18 -2.44 19.48
C ASP A 314 -14.08 -3.64 19.80
N SER A 315 -15.39 -3.42 19.91
CA SER A 315 -16.34 -4.46 20.28
C SER A 315 -17.74 -4.24 19.72
N PHE A 316 -18.49 -5.34 19.60
CA PHE A 316 -19.90 -5.35 19.21
C PHE A 316 -20.65 -6.47 19.90
N THR A 317 -21.97 -6.42 19.93
CA THR A 317 -22.80 -7.48 20.55
C THR A 317 -23.63 -8.20 19.49
N VAL A 318 -23.59 -9.53 19.54
CA VAL A 318 -24.39 -10.44 18.70
C VAL A 318 -25.49 -11.04 19.55
N THR A 319 -26.73 -10.95 19.08
CA THR A 319 -27.90 -11.55 19.72
C THR A 319 -28.42 -12.73 18.90
N SER A 320 -29.41 -13.44 19.42
CA SER A 320 -30.05 -14.59 18.75
C SER A 320 -30.74 -14.24 17.42
N GLU A 321 -31.02 -12.96 17.16
CA GLU A 321 -31.58 -12.49 15.89
C GLU A 321 -30.56 -12.46 14.74
N GLY A 322 -29.27 -12.59 15.04
CA GLY A 322 -28.18 -12.46 14.07
C GLY A 322 -27.93 -10.99 13.67
N CYS A 323 -26.79 -10.73 13.05
CA CYS A 323 -26.42 -9.38 12.61
C CYS A 323 -25.37 -9.40 11.48
N LYS A 324 -25.23 -8.25 10.83
CA LYS A 324 -24.16 -7.96 9.87
C LYS A 324 -23.26 -6.89 10.45
N VAL A 325 -21.96 -7.15 10.52
CA VAL A 325 -21.00 -6.22 11.12
C VAL A 325 -19.99 -5.81 10.08
N VAL A 326 -19.70 -4.52 9.98
CA VAL A 326 -18.68 -3.96 9.08
C VAL A 326 -17.69 -3.17 9.92
N LEU A 327 -16.44 -3.62 9.93
CA LEU A 327 -15.35 -2.93 10.61
C LEU A 327 -14.82 -1.79 9.74
N ALA A 328 -14.27 -0.75 10.38
CA ALA A 328 -13.59 0.35 9.68
C ALA A 328 -12.44 -0.13 8.77
N CYS A 329 -11.77 -1.24 9.11
CA CYS A 329 -10.73 -1.85 8.29
C CYS A 329 -11.25 -2.62 7.05
N GLY A 330 -12.57 -2.61 6.82
CA GLY A 330 -13.22 -3.24 5.67
C GLY A 330 -13.48 -4.73 5.81
N ILE A 331 -13.20 -5.32 6.98
CA ILE A 331 -13.61 -6.69 7.32
C ILE A 331 -15.12 -6.69 7.58
N HIS A 332 -15.81 -7.71 7.08
CA HIS A 332 -17.24 -7.87 7.29
C HIS A 332 -17.56 -9.23 7.89
N PHE A 333 -18.57 -9.27 8.76
CA PHE A 333 -19.10 -10.48 9.37
C PHE A 333 -20.59 -10.63 9.05
N TYR A 334 -21.02 -11.87 8.89
CA TYR A 334 -22.43 -12.22 8.86
C TYR A 334 -22.69 -13.32 9.88
N PHE A 335 -23.48 -12.97 10.88
CA PHE A 335 -24.01 -13.87 11.89
C PHE A 335 -25.44 -14.23 11.48
N PRO A 336 -25.69 -15.49 11.05
CA PRO A 336 -27.05 -15.90 10.75
C PRO A 336 -27.91 -15.93 12.02
N PRO A 337 -29.24 -15.77 11.90
CA PRO A 337 -30.16 -15.89 13.04
C PRO A 337 -30.00 -17.25 13.72
N GLY A 338 -29.85 -17.26 15.05
CA GLY A 338 -29.58 -18.47 15.83
C GLY A 338 -28.10 -18.89 15.91
N ALA A 339 -27.15 -18.08 15.43
CA ALA A 339 -25.72 -18.37 15.59
C ALA A 339 -25.26 -18.34 17.06
N ALA A 340 -25.83 -17.45 17.88
CA ALA A 340 -25.61 -17.34 19.32
C ALA A 340 -26.95 -17.38 20.06
N SER A 341 -27.09 -18.20 21.10
CA SER A 341 -28.33 -18.29 21.88
C SER A 341 -28.48 -17.12 22.86
N ASP A 342 -27.37 -16.70 23.47
CA ASP A 342 -27.31 -15.59 24.43
C ASP A 342 -26.59 -14.37 23.82
N PRO A 343 -26.91 -13.14 24.25
CA PRO A 343 -26.20 -11.94 23.84
C PRO A 343 -24.70 -12.06 24.14
N LEU A 344 -23.89 -12.09 23.09
CA LEU A 344 -22.46 -12.29 23.18
C LEU A 344 -21.73 -11.02 22.74
N ARG A 345 -20.93 -10.45 23.65
CA ARG A 345 -20.04 -9.34 23.32
C ARG A 345 -18.74 -9.86 22.73
N ILE A 346 -18.47 -9.47 21.50
CA ILE A 346 -17.26 -9.82 20.75
C ILE A 346 -16.35 -8.61 20.71
N TYR A 347 -15.09 -8.83 21.08
CA TYR A 347 -14.03 -7.83 20.93
C TYR A 347 -13.18 -8.19 19.71
N PHE A 348 -12.72 -7.20 18.97
CA PHE A 348 -11.86 -7.39 17.82
C PHE A 348 -10.67 -6.45 17.86
N ARG A 349 -9.52 -6.93 17.40
CA ARG A 349 -8.33 -6.10 17.19
C ARG A 349 -7.60 -6.51 15.93
N THR A 350 -7.01 -5.54 15.26
CA THR A 350 -6.17 -5.79 14.08
C THR A 350 -4.73 -5.49 14.43
N LEU A 351 -3.88 -6.51 14.43
CA LEU A 351 -2.48 -6.44 14.84
C LEU A 351 -1.56 -6.47 13.61
N ALA A 352 -0.42 -5.79 13.71
CA ALA A 352 0.67 -6.00 12.78
C ALA A 352 1.18 -7.44 12.93
N PRO A 353 1.53 -8.12 11.83
CA PRO A 353 2.12 -9.46 11.92
C PRO A 353 3.48 -9.36 12.61
N ASP A 354 3.72 -10.18 13.64
CA ASP A 354 5.07 -10.33 14.19
C ASP A 354 5.62 -11.74 13.89
N PRO A 355 6.87 -11.85 13.37
CA PRO A 355 7.44 -13.12 12.93
C PRO A 355 7.57 -14.19 14.02
N GLN A 356 7.57 -13.81 15.31
CA GLN A 356 7.73 -14.77 16.41
C GLN A 356 6.52 -15.70 16.56
N TRP A 357 5.33 -15.24 16.17
CA TRP A 357 4.06 -15.96 16.33
C TRP A 357 3.36 -16.27 15.00
N VAL A 358 3.57 -15.46 13.97
CA VAL A 358 3.09 -15.74 12.61
C VAL A 358 4.15 -16.54 11.85
N LYS A 359 4.06 -17.87 11.95
CA LYS A 359 4.93 -18.78 11.19
C LYS A 359 4.42 -18.93 9.76
N LEU A 360 5.10 -18.29 8.81
CA LEU A 360 4.92 -18.51 7.38
C LEU A 360 5.85 -19.63 6.90
N ARG A 361 5.41 -20.42 5.92
CA ARG A 361 6.29 -21.35 5.21
C ARG A 361 7.13 -20.58 4.18
N HIS A 362 8.20 -21.20 3.69
CA HIS A 362 9.19 -20.56 2.79
C HIS A 362 8.60 -19.87 1.54
N HIS A 363 7.42 -20.27 1.06
CA HIS A 363 6.75 -19.68 -0.12
C HIS A 363 5.38 -19.08 0.22
N ASP A 364 5.09 -18.93 1.52
CA ASP A 364 3.87 -18.26 1.97
C ASP A 364 4.12 -16.75 2.02
N VAL A 365 3.22 -15.98 1.42
CA VAL A 365 3.25 -14.52 1.38
C VAL A 365 2.05 -14.00 2.17
N LEU A 366 2.29 -13.23 3.24
CA LEU A 366 1.21 -12.65 4.03
C LEU A 366 0.49 -11.52 3.25
N LEU A 367 -0.84 -11.58 3.17
CA LEU A 367 -1.66 -10.64 2.38
C LEU A 367 -2.55 -9.73 3.23
N SER A 368 -2.66 -9.97 4.54
CA SER A 368 -3.44 -9.14 5.47
C SER A 368 -2.77 -8.98 6.83
N ARG A 369 -3.21 -7.98 7.60
CA ARG A 369 -2.95 -7.92 9.04
C ARG A 369 -3.61 -9.09 9.78
N VAL A 370 -3.20 -9.32 11.02
CA VAL A 370 -3.79 -10.37 11.86
C VAL A 370 -5.03 -9.82 12.55
N LEU A 371 -6.17 -10.45 12.31
CA LEU A 371 -7.42 -10.18 13.01
C LEU A 371 -7.51 -11.10 14.21
N GLU A 372 -7.73 -10.54 15.39
CA GLU A 372 -8.08 -11.32 16.57
C GLU A 372 -9.52 -11.04 16.97
N LEU A 373 -10.27 -12.11 17.27
CA LEU A 373 -11.64 -12.06 17.75
C LEU A 373 -11.74 -12.76 19.10
N GLN A 374 -12.24 -12.05 20.11
CA GLN A 374 -12.45 -12.54 21.46
C GLN A 374 -13.94 -12.55 21.83
N PRO A 375 -14.38 -13.44 22.74
CA PRO A 375 -13.57 -14.43 23.46
C PRO A 375 -13.13 -15.63 22.61
N HIS A 376 -11.91 -16.11 22.84
CA HIS A 376 -11.40 -17.29 22.15
C HIS A 376 -12.16 -18.56 22.57
N GLY A 377 -12.40 -19.45 21.61
CA GLY A 377 -13.00 -20.77 21.90
C GLY A 377 -14.53 -20.79 22.04
N ILE A 378 -15.21 -19.68 21.73
CA ILE A 378 -16.66 -19.70 21.50
C ILE A 378 -16.96 -20.70 20.39
N LYS A 379 -18.02 -21.50 20.57
CA LYS A 379 -18.58 -22.35 19.52
C LYS A 379 -19.96 -21.81 19.12
N PHE A 380 -20.10 -21.42 17.87
CA PHE A 380 -21.38 -21.00 17.31
C PHE A 380 -22.20 -22.21 16.89
N GLN A 381 -23.53 -22.10 16.99
CA GLN A 381 -24.45 -23.16 16.55
C GLN A 381 -24.59 -23.21 15.03
N GLN A 382 -24.22 -22.13 14.35
CA GLN A 382 -24.21 -22.00 12.89
C GLN A 382 -22.90 -21.36 12.43
N GLU A 383 -22.52 -21.64 11.18
CA GLU A 383 -21.32 -21.06 10.58
C GLU A 383 -21.45 -19.54 10.45
N VAL A 384 -20.49 -18.83 11.03
CA VAL A 384 -20.33 -17.39 10.86
C VAL A 384 -19.48 -17.14 9.62
N GLN A 385 -19.93 -16.27 8.74
CA GLN A 385 -19.20 -15.92 7.51
C GLN A 385 -18.32 -14.69 7.74
N ILE A 386 -17.08 -14.77 7.30
CA ILE A 386 -16.07 -13.72 7.44
C ILE A 386 -15.56 -13.34 6.05
N TRP A 387 -15.55 -12.04 5.77
CA TRP A 387 -14.94 -11.45 4.57
C TRP A 387 -13.76 -10.58 4.96
N MET A 388 -12.56 -11.02 4.60
CA MET A 388 -11.31 -10.34 4.91
C MET A 388 -10.73 -9.71 3.64
N PRO A 389 -10.65 -8.37 3.53
CA PRO A 389 -9.95 -7.74 2.44
C PRO A 389 -8.46 -8.04 2.54
N TYR A 390 -7.82 -8.31 1.40
CA TYR A 390 -6.39 -8.60 1.33
C TYR A 390 -5.74 -7.87 0.16
N ALA A 391 -4.44 -7.65 0.26
CA ALA A 391 -3.65 -7.08 -0.83
C ALA A 391 -3.51 -8.13 -1.94
N SER A 392 -4.08 -7.86 -3.11
CA SER A 392 -3.94 -8.78 -4.24
C SER A 392 -2.63 -8.54 -4.95
N PRO A 393 -1.78 -9.58 -5.04
CA PRO A 393 -0.60 -9.53 -5.89
C PRO A 393 -1.04 -9.65 -7.35
N GLN A 394 -0.57 -8.74 -8.20
CA GLN A 394 -0.92 -8.71 -9.63
C GLN A 394 -0.21 -9.80 -10.45
N THR A 395 0.68 -10.58 -9.83
CA THR A 395 1.67 -11.43 -10.54
C THR A 395 1.74 -12.89 -10.09
N PHE A 396 0.87 -13.38 -9.18
CA PHE A 396 0.94 -14.79 -8.72
C PHE A 396 -0.22 -15.64 -9.25
N HIS A 397 -0.24 -15.91 -10.56
CA HIS A 397 -1.25 -16.79 -11.18
C HIS A 397 -1.22 -18.25 -10.68
N GLN A 398 -0.19 -18.63 -9.92
CA GLN A 398 0.10 -19.99 -9.46
C GLN A 398 -0.03 -20.17 -7.94
N HIS A 399 -0.46 -19.10 -7.25
CA HIS A 399 -0.70 -19.14 -5.81
C HIS A 399 -2.20 -19.13 -5.54
N GLU A 400 -2.62 -19.87 -4.52
CA GLU A 400 -3.95 -19.76 -3.96
C GLU A 400 -3.96 -18.87 -2.72
N VAL A 401 -5.10 -18.25 -2.46
CA VAL A 401 -5.31 -17.40 -1.29
C VAL A 401 -6.11 -18.17 -0.25
N VAL A 402 -5.59 -18.23 0.98
CA VAL A 402 -6.15 -19.00 2.07
C VAL A 402 -6.20 -18.15 3.34
N VAL A 403 -7.33 -18.21 4.05
CA VAL A 403 -7.45 -17.68 5.41
C VAL A 403 -6.92 -18.74 6.39
N ARG A 404 -5.99 -18.36 7.26
CA ARG A 404 -5.52 -19.21 8.36
C ARG A 404 -6.23 -18.88 9.65
N THR A 405 -6.38 -19.89 10.50
CA THR A 405 -6.86 -19.75 11.88
C THR A 405 -5.84 -20.31 12.85
N PHE A 406 -5.71 -19.69 14.03
CA PHE A 406 -4.84 -20.21 15.10
C PHE A 406 -5.67 -20.89 16.19
N SER A 407 -5.41 -22.17 16.44
CA SER A 407 -6.12 -22.98 17.44
C SER A 407 -5.67 -22.75 18.89
N GLY A 408 -4.67 -21.88 19.11
CA GLY A 408 -3.95 -21.73 20.38
C GLY A 408 -2.65 -22.53 20.45
N GLN A 409 -2.48 -23.54 19.59
CA GLN A 409 -1.27 -24.37 19.51
C GLN A 409 -0.62 -24.32 18.11
N SER A 410 -1.42 -24.32 17.05
CA SER A 410 -0.93 -24.33 15.68
C SER A 410 -1.84 -23.54 14.74
N TRP A 411 -1.25 -23.07 13.64
CA TRP A 411 -1.96 -22.46 12.53
C TRP A 411 -2.50 -23.56 11.61
N SER A 412 -3.76 -23.43 11.17
CA SER A 412 -4.38 -24.28 10.17
C SER A 412 -5.09 -23.47 9.10
N ASP A 413 -5.28 -24.08 7.94
CA ASP A 413 -5.87 -23.45 6.76
C ASP A 413 -7.39 -23.65 6.73
N LEU A 414 -8.14 -22.59 6.49
CA LEU A 414 -9.60 -22.62 6.32
C LEU A 414 -9.98 -22.72 4.85
N ARG A 415 -11.11 -23.38 4.59
CA ARG A 415 -11.71 -23.39 3.26
C ARG A 415 -12.07 -21.95 2.85
N THR A 416 -11.36 -21.44 1.86
CA THR A 416 -11.42 -20.03 1.47
C THR A 416 -11.94 -19.89 0.04
N ARG A 417 -12.86 -18.94 -0.16
CA ARG A 417 -13.34 -18.52 -1.49
C ARG A 417 -12.86 -17.11 -1.75
N VAL A 418 -12.32 -16.86 -2.94
CA VAL A 418 -11.88 -15.52 -3.34
C VAL A 418 -12.99 -14.84 -4.13
N GLU A 419 -13.36 -13.62 -3.71
CA GLU A 419 -14.35 -12.80 -4.39
C GLU A 419 -13.72 -11.49 -4.87
N GLN A 420 -13.95 -11.14 -6.13
CA GLN A 420 -13.54 -9.87 -6.72
C GLN A 420 -14.74 -8.94 -6.83
N LYS A 421 -14.72 -7.79 -6.13
CA LYS A 421 -15.79 -6.80 -6.24
C LYS A 421 -15.68 -6.08 -7.59
N ARG A 422 -16.61 -6.31 -8.52
CA ARG A 422 -16.65 -5.74 -9.90
C ARG A 422 -16.49 -4.20 -10.01
N LYS A 423 -16.58 -3.44 -8.92
CA LYS A 423 -16.48 -1.97 -8.87
C LYS A 423 -15.27 -1.44 -8.10
N SER A 424 -14.47 -2.30 -7.46
CA SER A 424 -13.24 -1.91 -6.74
C SER A 424 -12.13 -2.92 -6.99
N LYS A 425 -10.87 -2.48 -7.15
CA LYS A 425 -9.70 -3.39 -7.27
C LYS A 425 -9.40 -4.19 -5.98
N LYS A 426 -10.30 -4.17 -4.98
CA LYS A 426 -10.12 -4.81 -3.68
C LYS A 426 -10.59 -6.27 -3.75
N HIS A 427 -9.69 -7.19 -3.44
CA HIS A 427 -9.97 -8.62 -3.36
C HIS A 427 -10.32 -8.99 -1.92
N VAL A 428 -11.24 -9.94 -1.77
CA VAL A 428 -11.77 -10.34 -0.47
C VAL A 428 -11.72 -11.86 -0.35
N ALA A 429 -11.15 -12.34 0.75
CA ALA A 429 -11.12 -13.74 1.11
C ALA A 429 -12.33 -14.03 2.01
N HIS A 430 -13.16 -14.97 1.59
CA HIS A 430 -14.39 -15.37 2.27
C HIS A 430 -14.20 -16.77 2.88
N CYS A 431 -14.45 -16.91 4.18
CA CYS A 431 -14.45 -18.19 4.88
C CYS A 431 -15.63 -18.31 5.85
N SER A 432 -15.97 -19.55 6.18
CA SER A 432 -16.95 -19.90 7.22
C SER A 432 -16.23 -20.46 8.43
N VAL A 433 -16.61 -20.05 9.64
CA VAL A 433 -16.05 -20.56 10.89
C VAL A 433 -17.12 -20.85 11.93
N LEU A 434 -16.85 -21.82 12.79
CA LEU A 434 -17.69 -22.14 13.96
C LEU A 434 -17.08 -21.61 15.26
N HIS A 435 -15.91 -20.98 15.20
CA HIS A 435 -15.18 -20.49 16.35
C HIS A 435 -14.49 -19.16 16.08
N PHE A 436 -14.23 -18.40 17.14
CA PHE A 436 -13.41 -17.19 17.10
C PHE A 436 -12.04 -17.41 17.75
N SER A 437 -11.05 -16.83 17.10
CA SER A 437 -9.62 -16.97 17.35
C SER A 437 -8.87 -15.88 16.58
N TRP A 438 -7.65 -16.18 16.12
CA TRP A 438 -6.88 -15.32 15.24
C TRP A 438 -7.02 -15.75 13.79
N PHE A 439 -7.08 -14.77 12.89
CA PHE A 439 -7.24 -14.97 11.47
C PHE A 439 -6.29 -14.09 10.66
N LEU A 440 -5.76 -14.61 9.57
CA LEU A 440 -4.95 -13.85 8.62
C LEU A 440 -5.09 -14.45 7.22
N VAL A 441 -4.79 -13.67 6.19
CA VAL A 441 -4.85 -14.08 4.80
C VAL A 441 -3.44 -14.28 4.26
N VAL A 442 -3.17 -15.43 3.65
CA VAL A 442 -1.87 -15.80 3.08
C VAL A 442 -2.06 -16.23 1.62
N SER A 443 -1.11 -15.89 0.78
CA SER A 443 -0.91 -16.46 -0.54
C SER A 443 0.10 -17.58 -0.42
N ARG A 444 -0.25 -18.77 -0.91
CA ARG A 444 0.63 -19.95 -0.89
C ARG A 444 0.62 -20.64 -2.24
N LEU A 445 1.63 -21.45 -2.50
CA LEU A 445 1.61 -22.35 -3.65
C LEU A 445 0.37 -23.25 -3.59
N VAL A 446 -0.29 -23.41 -4.75
CA VAL A 446 -1.42 -24.32 -4.89
C VAL A 446 -1.02 -25.70 -4.40
N GLN A 447 -1.81 -26.24 -3.47
CA GLN A 447 -1.55 -27.52 -2.83
C GLN A 447 -2.62 -28.52 -3.24
N ASN A 448 -2.21 -29.56 -3.97
CA ASN A 448 -3.07 -30.69 -4.30
C ASN A 448 -2.87 -31.79 -3.25
N GLU A 449 -3.94 -32.40 -2.77
CA GLU A 449 -3.91 -33.42 -1.71
C GLU A 449 -4.71 -34.64 -2.16
N CYS A 450 -4.18 -35.84 -1.91
CA CYS A 450 -4.91 -37.08 -2.08
C CYS A 450 -4.59 -38.07 -0.96
N GLU A 451 -5.57 -38.92 -0.65
CA GLU A 451 -5.36 -40.12 0.15
C GLU A 451 -4.76 -41.23 -0.74
N VAL A 452 -3.69 -41.85 -0.26
CA VAL A 452 -2.98 -42.95 -0.92
C VAL A 452 -3.33 -44.26 -0.21
N PRO A 453 -4.31 -45.03 -0.72
CA PRO A 453 -4.67 -46.33 -0.17
C PRO A 453 -3.67 -47.42 -0.60
N THR A 454 -3.77 -48.59 0.01
CA THR A 454 -2.94 -49.77 -0.30
C THR A 454 -3.07 -50.23 -1.76
N GLU A 455 -4.19 -49.95 -2.42
CA GLU A 455 -4.44 -50.26 -3.83
C GLU A 455 -3.67 -49.35 -4.80
N GLY A 456 -3.08 -48.25 -4.31
CA GLY A 456 -2.42 -47.23 -5.11
C GLY A 456 -3.37 -46.14 -5.60
N THR A 457 -2.80 -45.04 -6.10
CA THR A 457 -3.58 -43.88 -6.59
C THR A 457 -2.74 -43.00 -7.52
N LEU A 458 -3.37 -41.97 -8.08
CA LEU A 458 -2.74 -40.94 -8.91
C LEU A 458 -3.02 -39.56 -8.31
N LEU A 459 -1.98 -38.74 -8.21
CA LEU A 459 -2.06 -37.33 -7.82
C LEU A 459 -1.64 -36.46 -9.01
N PHE A 460 -2.53 -35.55 -9.41
CA PHE A 460 -2.26 -34.61 -10.51
C PHE A 460 -2.06 -33.20 -9.96
N SER A 461 -1.15 -32.43 -10.56
CA SER A 461 -1.08 -31.01 -10.29
C SER A 461 -2.20 -30.29 -11.01
N SER A 462 -2.87 -29.38 -10.29
CA SER A 462 -3.82 -28.43 -10.90
C SER A 462 -3.14 -27.23 -11.57
N VAL A 463 -1.85 -27.02 -11.33
CA VAL A 463 -1.06 -25.93 -11.94
C VAL A 463 -0.55 -26.32 -13.33
N ASP A 464 -0.06 -27.56 -13.49
CA ASP A 464 0.35 -28.12 -14.78
C ASP A 464 -0.12 -29.58 -14.88
N PRO A 465 -1.05 -29.90 -15.81
CA PRO A 465 -1.59 -31.26 -15.95
C PRO A 465 -0.55 -32.30 -16.38
N ASN A 466 0.63 -31.88 -16.87
CA ASN A 466 1.72 -32.80 -17.22
C ASN A 466 2.48 -33.29 -15.98
N ILE A 467 2.31 -32.65 -14.83
CA ILE A 467 2.89 -33.06 -13.56
C ILE A 467 1.94 -34.02 -12.85
N LYS A 468 2.38 -35.28 -12.71
CA LYS A 468 1.63 -36.29 -11.97
C LYS A 468 2.53 -37.22 -11.17
N VAL A 469 2.01 -37.68 -10.06
CA VAL A 469 2.66 -38.64 -9.17
C VAL A 469 1.82 -39.92 -9.14
N THR A 470 2.46 -41.04 -9.42
CA THR A 470 1.82 -42.36 -9.50
C THR A 470 2.28 -43.24 -8.36
N PHE A 471 1.32 -43.63 -7.52
CA PHE A 471 1.50 -44.53 -6.39
C PHE A 471 1.03 -45.93 -6.80
N PRO A 472 1.93 -46.91 -6.97
CA PRO A 472 1.55 -48.27 -7.35
C PRO A 472 0.84 -49.01 -6.19
N ALA A 473 0.12 -50.08 -6.50
CA ALA A 473 -0.45 -50.95 -5.46
C ALA A 473 0.64 -51.52 -4.53
N GLY A 474 0.36 -51.56 -3.23
CA GLY A 474 1.27 -52.01 -2.17
C GLY A 474 2.38 -51.01 -1.83
N VAL A 475 2.21 -49.73 -2.15
CA VAL A 475 3.17 -48.65 -1.84
C VAL A 475 3.14 -48.23 -0.37
N THR A 476 2.02 -48.42 0.31
CA THR A 476 1.82 -48.17 1.75
C THR A 476 1.08 -49.34 2.40
N GLU A 477 1.27 -49.54 3.70
CA GLU A 477 0.50 -50.50 4.52
C GLU A 477 -0.81 -49.90 5.00
N ASP A 478 -0.79 -48.61 5.38
CA ASP A 478 -1.95 -47.82 5.78
C ASP A 478 -2.25 -46.72 4.75
N THR A 479 -3.47 -46.18 4.79
CA THR A 479 -3.83 -45.02 3.97
C THR A 479 -3.08 -43.78 4.47
N ARG A 480 -2.43 -43.05 3.56
CA ARG A 480 -1.64 -41.85 3.88
C ARG A 480 -2.12 -40.63 3.10
N SER A 481 -2.16 -39.47 3.74
CA SER A 481 -2.36 -38.20 3.03
C SER A 481 -1.05 -37.72 2.41
N VAL A 482 -1.05 -37.53 1.10
CA VAL A 482 0.09 -36.98 0.34
C VAL A 482 -0.31 -35.66 -0.32
N LYS A 483 0.56 -34.66 -0.15
CA LYS A 483 0.40 -33.30 -0.66
C LYS A 483 1.48 -33.00 -1.70
N LEU A 484 1.05 -32.39 -2.80
CA LEU A 484 1.87 -31.94 -3.92
C LEU A 484 1.76 -30.42 -4.06
N GLN A 485 2.92 -29.74 -4.07
CA GLN A 485 3.04 -28.33 -4.43
C GLN A 485 4.00 -28.21 -5.61
N VAL A 486 3.66 -27.34 -6.56
CA VAL A 486 4.46 -27.06 -7.75
C VAL A 486 4.81 -25.59 -7.75
N LEU A 487 6.10 -25.28 -7.89
CA LEU A 487 6.64 -23.94 -8.09
C LEU A 487 7.20 -23.86 -9.52
N PRO A 488 6.48 -23.25 -10.46
CA PRO A 488 7.00 -22.95 -11.79
C PRO A 488 8.17 -21.99 -11.69
N VAL A 489 9.14 -22.16 -12.58
CA VAL A 489 10.36 -21.34 -12.58
C VAL A 489 10.41 -20.57 -13.89
N SER A 490 10.52 -19.23 -13.80
CA SER A 490 10.63 -18.38 -14.99
C SER A 490 12.04 -18.48 -15.58
N ALA A 491 12.13 -18.53 -16.91
CA ALA A 491 13.41 -18.47 -17.60
C ALA A 491 14.10 -17.11 -17.39
N GLU A 492 13.32 -16.03 -17.32
CA GLU A 492 13.82 -14.67 -17.07
C GLU A 492 14.41 -14.55 -15.65
N GLU A 493 13.74 -15.11 -14.64
CA GLU A 493 14.22 -15.10 -13.24
C GLU A 493 15.50 -15.92 -13.08
N ILE A 494 15.60 -17.08 -13.76
CA ILE A 494 16.84 -17.87 -13.76
C ILE A 494 17.97 -17.10 -14.44
N GLU A 495 17.70 -16.45 -15.59
CA GLU A 495 18.70 -15.67 -16.31
C GLU A 495 19.18 -14.48 -15.48
N GLU A 496 18.30 -13.80 -14.74
CA GLU A 496 18.68 -12.74 -13.80
C GLU A 496 19.58 -13.24 -12.67
N ILE A 497 19.26 -14.42 -12.10
CA ILE A 497 20.01 -14.99 -10.97
C ILE A 497 21.37 -15.57 -11.41
N THR A 498 21.38 -16.24 -12.56
CA THR A 498 22.55 -17.01 -13.03
C THR A 498 23.44 -16.22 -13.99
N ALA A 499 22.93 -15.10 -14.54
CA ALA A 499 23.53 -14.35 -15.64
C ALA A 499 23.82 -15.22 -16.89
N ASP A 500 23.16 -16.36 -17.01
CA ASP A 500 23.31 -17.31 -18.12
C ASP A 500 21.98 -17.49 -18.86
N ALA A 501 21.91 -16.92 -20.06
CA ALA A 501 20.75 -17.01 -20.94
C ALA A 501 20.43 -18.43 -21.40
N GLY A 502 21.34 -19.40 -21.22
CA GLY A 502 21.13 -20.82 -21.52
C GLY A 502 20.57 -21.64 -20.35
N CYS A 503 20.58 -21.10 -19.13
CA CYS A 503 20.15 -21.83 -17.95
C CYS A 503 18.60 -21.95 -17.91
N ARG A 504 18.08 -23.17 -17.83
CA ARG A 504 16.65 -23.46 -17.77
C ARG A 504 16.39 -24.54 -16.73
N ALA A 505 15.29 -24.41 -15.98
CA ALA A 505 14.86 -25.43 -15.03
C ALA A 505 13.43 -25.89 -15.32
N SER A 506 13.14 -27.13 -14.95
CA SER A 506 11.76 -27.62 -14.84
C SER A 506 11.12 -27.02 -13.57
N PRO A 507 9.79 -27.01 -13.46
CA PRO A 507 9.11 -26.64 -12.23
C PRO A 507 9.66 -27.42 -11.03
N LEU A 508 9.85 -26.73 -9.92
CA LEU A 508 10.24 -27.34 -8.65
C LEU A 508 9.04 -28.02 -8.03
N LEU A 509 9.23 -29.26 -7.56
CA LEU A 509 8.17 -30.10 -7.03
C LEU A 509 8.45 -30.41 -5.56
N CYS A 510 7.50 -30.08 -4.69
CA CYS A 510 7.55 -30.37 -3.27
C CYS A 510 6.48 -31.40 -2.93
N LEU A 511 6.89 -32.55 -2.41
CA LEU A 511 6.01 -33.60 -1.90
C LEU A 511 6.14 -33.70 -0.39
N SER A 512 5.01 -33.81 0.29
CA SER A 512 4.96 -34.06 1.73
C SER A 512 3.89 -35.10 2.03
N GLN A 513 4.09 -35.88 3.09
CA GLN A 513 3.13 -36.87 3.58
C GLN A 513 2.95 -36.72 5.09
N ASP A 514 1.86 -37.25 5.61
CA ASP A 514 1.54 -37.29 7.04
C ASP A 514 2.32 -38.36 7.83
N SER A 515 2.90 -39.35 7.14
CA SER A 515 3.71 -40.42 7.74
C SER A 515 5.22 -40.13 7.67
N LEU A 516 5.94 -40.53 8.72
CA LEU A 516 7.41 -40.51 8.76
C LEU A 516 8.05 -41.76 8.11
N LEU A 517 7.25 -42.74 7.72
CA LEU A 517 7.73 -43.97 7.11
C LEU A 517 7.94 -43.78 5.61
N ASP A 518 8.99 -44.41 5.07
CA ASP A 518 9.20 -44.45 3.62
C ASP A 518 8.10 -45.24 2.90
N PHE A 519 7.98 -45.00 1.60
CA PHE A 519 7.13 -45.83 0.74
C PHE A 519 7.79 -47.18 0.50
N LEU A 520 7.00 -48.26 0.56
CA LEU A 520 7.49 -49.62 0.37
C LEU A 520 7.86 -49.93 -1.08
N ARG A 521 7.40 -49.10 -2.02
CA ARG A 521 7.64 -49.24 -3.46
C ARG A 521 8.00 -47.90 -4.08
N PRO A 522 8.78 -47.89 -5.19
CA PRO A 522 9.11 -46.67 -5.90
C PRO A 522 7.86 -45.95 -6.42
N VAL A 523 7.72 -44.68 -6.04
CA VAL A 523 6.71 -43.76 -6.56
C VAL A 523 7.22 -43.16 -7.88
N ARG A 524 6.38 -43.11 -8.92
CA ARG A 524 6.77 -42.53 -10.21
C ARG A 524 6.32 -41.08 -10.28
N ILE A 525 7.25 -40.18 -10.58
CA ILE A 525 7.00 -38.75 -10.75
C ILE A 525 7.21 -38.40 -12.21
N GLN A 526 6.20 -37.80 -12.84
CA GLN A 526 6.29 -37.24 -14.18
C GLN A 526 6.43 -35.72 -14.07
N LEU A 527 7.48 -35.17 -14.67
CA LEU A 527 7.77 -33.74 -14.71
C LEU A 527 8.00 -33.30 -16.17
N PRO A 528 7.54 -32.11 -16.57
CA PRO A 528 7.88 -31.55 -17.88
C PRO A 528 9.37 -31.20 -17.93
N LEU A 529 9.96 -31.33 -19.12
CA LEU A 529 11.32 -30.86 -19.37
C LEU A 529 11.39 -29.32 -19.31
N PRO A 530 12.56 -28.73 -19.03
CA PRO A 530 12.72 -27.29 -19.07
C PRO A 530 12.33 -26.71 -20.44
N PRO A 531 11.78 -25.48 -20.49
CA PRO A 531 11.35 -24.86 -21.74
C PRO A 531 12.49 -24.81 -22.76
N GLY A 532 12.24 -25.27 -23.99
CA GLY A 532 13.23 -25.32 -25.06
C GLY A 532 14.12 -26.56 -25.08
N ILE A 533 14.05 -27.42 -24.05
CA ILE A 533 14.73 -28.72 -24.04
C ILE A 533 13.77 -29.79 -24.54
N THR A 534 13.90 -30.13 -25.82
CA THR A 534 13.39 -31.43 -26.31
C THR A 534 14.48 -32.45 -25.99
N GLY A 535 14.14 -33.57 -25.32
CA GLY A 535 15.09 -34.59 -24.84
C GLY A 535 15.96 -35.31 -25.89
N GLN A 536 16.19 -34.68 -27.04
CA GLN A 536 17.03 -35.13 -28.15
C GLN A 536 18.23 -34.20 -28.41
N PHE A 537 18.31 -32.99 -27.84
CA PHE A 537 19.43 -32.06 -28.05
C PHE A 537 19.76 -31.22 -26.81
N ILE A 538 21.01 -31.31 -26.34
CA ILE A 538 21.67 -30.27 -25.53
C ILE A 538 22.44 -29.41 -26.55
N PRO A 539 22.05 -28.16 -26.85
CA PRO A 539 22.86 -27.29 -27.70
C PRO A 539 24.19 -27.04 -26.99
N ARG A 540 25.29 -27.23 -27.72
CA ARG A 540 26.65 -26.94 -27.24
C ARG A 540 26.90 -25.45 -27.13
#